data_AF-A0A832Q3T6-F1
#
_entry.id   AF-A0A832Q3T6-F1
#
_cell.length_a   1.000
_cell.length_b   1.000
_cell.length_c   1.000
_cell.angle_alpha   90.00
_cell.angle_beta   90.00
_cell.angle_gamma   90.00
#
_symmetry.space_group_name_H-M   'P 1'
#
loop_
_entity.id
_entity.type
_entity.pdbx_description
1 polymer ?
#
loop_
_entity_poly.entity_id
_entity_poly.type
_entity_poly.pdbx_seq_one_letter_code
_entity_poly.pdbx_strand_id
1 'polypeptide(L)'
;MSNIRAAIVGYGNLGKSVEKIIGMQPDMELVCIFSRRAELDTTTPVFPVDAIAEHAANVDVLYLCLGSATDIPLLAPQYAQFANTVDTYDNHRDVARHRQAMDAAAKAAGNVALVSTGWDPGMFSLNRTLAEAVLPNAQQHSFWGPGLSQGHSDAVRRVAGVKKGVQYTLPSEAAL
;
A
#
# COMPACT_ATOMS: atom_id res chain seq x y z
N MET A 1 17.84 8.34 20.60
CA MET A 1 17.82 7.98 19.16
C MET A 1 16.93 9.00 18.47
N SER A 2 17.24 9.41 17.24
CA SER A 2 16.34 10.26 16.45
C SER A 2 15.18 9.43 15.90
N ASN A 3 13.99 10.02 15.79
CA ASN A 3 12.82 9.35 15.20
C ASN A 3 13.01 9.13 13.70
N ILE A 4 12.35 8.10 13.16
CA ILE A 4 12.24 7.83 11.73
C ILE A 4 11.27 8.84 11.12
N ARG A 5 11.73 9.61 10.14
CA ARG A 5 10.93 10.63 9.45
C ARG A 5 10.14 9.98 8.32
N ALA A 6 8.85 9.85 8.52
CA ALA A 6 7.93 9.27 7.57
C ALA A 6 7.20 10.36 6.77
N ALA A 7 6.95 10.09 5.49
CA ALA A 7 6.03 10.88 4.68
C ALA A 7 5.04 9.98 3.93
N ILE A 8 3.85 10.49 3.69
CA ILE A 8 2.77 9.76 3.01
C ILE A 8 2.65 10.26 1.58
N VAL A 9 2.57 9.36 0.60
CA VAL A 9 2.26 9.70 -0.79
C VAL A 9 0.86 9.20 -1.11
N GLY A 10 -0.10 10.12 -1.25
CA GLY A 10 -1.51 9.82 -1.49
C GLY A 10 -2.35 9.76 -0.21
N TYR A 11 -3.41 10.57 -0.16
CA TYR A 11 -4.23 10.75 1.05
C TYR A 11 -5.66 10.21 0.90
N GLY A 12 -5.75 8.94 0.48
CA GLY A 12 -6.99 8.16 0.48
C GLY A 12 -7.28 7.52 1.85
N ASN A 13 -8.06 6.44 1.86
CA ASN A 13 -8.34 5.69 3.11
C ASN A 13 -7.06 5.17 3.76
N LEU A 14 -6.16 4.58 2.98
CA LEU A 14 -4.88 4.05 3.48
C LEU A 14 -3.99 5.16 4.05
N GLY A 15 -3.86 6.29 3.35
CA GLY A 15 -3.07 7.44 3.83
C GLY A 15 -3.57 7.99 5.16
N LYS A 16 -4.89 8.14 5.32
CA LYS A 16 -5.50 8.55 6.60
C LYS A 16 -5.23 7.54 7.73
N SER A 17 -5.27 6.25 7.42
CA SER A 17 -4.92 5.20 8.39
C SER A 17 -3.43 5.26 8.77
N VAL A 18 -2.53 5.43 7.80
CA VAL A 18 -1.09 5.54 8.05
C VAL A 18 -0.76 6.75 8.92
N GLU A 19 -1.34 7.92 8.63
CA GLU A 19 -1.18 9.13 9.45
C GLU A 19 -1.56 8.89 10.91
N LYS A 20 -2.74 8.31 11.14
CA LYS A 20 -3.20 7.98 12.50
C LYS A 20 -2.25 7.00 13.21
N ILE A 21 -1.78 5.96 12.52
CA ILE A 21 -0.95 4.91 13.12
C ILE A 21 0.48 5.41 13.40
N ILE A 22 1.04 6.24 12.52
CA ILE A 22 2.35 6.88 12.77
C ILE A 22 2.28 7.74 14.04
N GLY A 23 1.20 8.50 14.24
CA GLY A 23 1.00 9.28 15.48
C GLY A 23 0.92 8.43 16.76
N MET A 24 0.82 7.10 16.65
CA MET A 24 0.85 6.16 17.78
C MET A 24 2.22 5.48 17.96
N GLN A 25 3.17 5.65 17.03
CA GLN A 25 4.50 5.04 17.13
C GLN A 25 5.44 5.98 17.90
N PRO A 26 6.17 5.47 18.91
CA PRO A 26 7.05 6.31 19.74
C PRO A 26 8.36 6.73 19.03
N ASP A 27 8.70 6.07 17.93
CA ASP A 27 9.96 6.17 17.21
C ASP A 27 9.79 6.70 15.77
N MET A 28 8.60 7.19 15.41
CA MET A 28 8.32 7.77 14.11
C MET A 28 7.77 9.19 14.23
N GLU A 29 7.98 9.98 13.19
CA GLU A 29 7.40 11.31 13.02
C GLU A 29 6.85 11.45 11.60
N LEU A 30 5.59 11.87 11.45
CA LEU A 30 5.03 12.18 10.14
C LEU A 30 5.39 13.62 9.76
N VAL A 31 6.35 13.78 8.85
CA VAL A 31 6.87 15.10 8.50
C VAL A 31 5.99 15.82 7.46
N CYS A 32 5.39 15.07 6.52
CA CYS A 32 4.52 15.65 5.51
C CYS A 32 3.68 14.61 4.75
N ILE A 33 2.75 15.12 3.93
CA ILE A 33 1.91 14.37 3.00
C ILE A 33 2.07 14.95 1.60
N PHE A 34 2.44 14.11 0.65
CA PHE A 34 2.47 14.43 -0.77
C PHE A 34 1.15 14.04 -1.44
N SER A 35 0.53 15.00 -2.13
CA SER A 35 -0.81 14.83 -2.69
C SER A 35 -0.96 15.54 -4.04
N ARG A 36 -1.82 14.98 -4.90
CA ARG A 36 -2.30 15.65 -6.14
C ARG A 36 -3.34 16.73 -5.86
N ARG A 37 -3.96 16.70 -4.66
CA ARG A 37 -4.94 17.68 -4.19
C ARG A 37 -4.24 18.64 -3.24
N ALA A 38 -4.47 19.94 -3.41
CA ALA A 38 -3.89 20.99 -2.57
C ALA A 38 -4.51 21.00 -1.16
N GLU A 39 -5.83 20.91 -1.06
CA GLU A 39 -6.53 20.95 0.23
C GLU A 39 -6.89 19.54 0.71
N LEU A 40 -6.43 19.21 1.92
CA LEU A 40 -6.73 17.97 2.62
C LEU A 40 -7.24 18.31 4.03
N ASP A 41 -8.14 17.48 4.55
CA ASP A 41 -8.66 17.57 5.91
C ASP A 41 -7.66 16.93 6.90
N THR A 42 -6.58 17.66 7.18
CA THR A 42 -5.51 17.29 8.13
C THR A 42 -4.75 18.54 8.60
N THR A 43 -4.09 18.46 9.74
CA THR A 43 -3.14 19.47 10.23
C THR A 43 -1.69 19.19 9.81
N THR A 44 -1.40 18.01 9.25
CA THR A 44 -0.06 17.67 8.76
C THR A 44 0.29 18.51 7.52
N PRO A 45 1.54 19.00 7.39
CA PRO A 45 1.98 19.73 6.20
C PRO A 45 1.73 18.95 4.90
N VAL A 46 1.10 19.61 3.93
CA VAL A 46 0.78 19.03 2.62
C VAL A 46 1.62 19.70 1.55
N PHE A 47 2.28 18.88 0.72
CA PHE A 47 3.06 19.32 -0.43
C PHE A 47 2.52 18.70 -1.71
N PRO A 48 2.68 19.36 -2.87
CA PRO A 48 2.34 18.77 -4.15
C PRO A 48 3.29 17.60 -4.44
N VAL A 49 2.80 16.61 -5.18
CA VAL A 49 3.53 15.34 -5.39
C VAL A 49 4.82 15.49 -6.22
N ASP A 50 4.93 16.54 -7.02
CA ASP A 50 6.12 16.90 -7.78
C ASP A 50 7.26 17.43 -6.89
N ALA A 51 6.95 17.91 -5.68
CA ALA A 51 7.94 18.41 -4.73
C ALA A 51 8.65 17.29 -3.94
N ILE A 52 8.35 16.00 -4.15
CA ILE A 52 8.96 14.89 -3.39
C ILE A 52 10.50 14.96 -3.39
N ALA A 53 11.10 15.25 -4.56
CA ALA A 53 12.55 15.35 -4.70
C ALA A 53 13.16 16.47 -3.83
N GLU A 54 12.46 17.60 -3.69
CA GLU A 54 12.92 18.76 -2.92
C GLU A 54 12.94 18.48 -1.41
N HIS A 55 12.06 17.58 -0.96
CA HIS A 55 11.91 17.22 0.44
C HIS A 55 12.60 15.90 0.82
N ALA A 56 13.20 15.19 -0.15
CA ALA A 56 13.75 13.84 0.03
C ALA A 56 14.78 13.74 1.17
N ALA A 57 15.65 14.74 1.33
CA ALA A 57 16.64 14.78 2.42
C ALA A 57 16.01 14.79 3.83
N ASN A 58 14.74 15.18 3.94
CA ASN A 58 13.99 15.27 5.18
C ASN A 58 13.11 14.04 5.45
N VAL A 59 13.15 13.02 4.60
CA VAL A 59 12.29 11.83 4.68
C VAL A 59 13.15 10.58 4.67
N ASP A 60 12.97 9.72 5.67
CA ASP A 60 13.63 8.42 5.74
C ASP A 60 12.82 7.34 5.02
N VAL A 61 11.48 7.41 5.11
CA VAL A 61 10.56 6.43 4.48
C VAL A 61 9.34 7.12 3.87
N LEU A 62 9.03 6.76 2.62
CA LEU A 62 7.81 7.11 1.91
C LEU A 62 6.79 5.95 1.98
N TYR A 63 5.64 6.20 2.61
CA TYR A 63 4.50 5.31 2.58
C TYR A 63 3.63 5.58 1.35
N LEU A 64 3.72 4.71 0.35
CA LEU A 64 3.05 4.84 -0.93
C LEU A 64 1.60 4.35 -0.83
N CYS A 65 0.71 5.26 -0.44
CA CYS A 65 -0.71 5.02 -0.22
C CYS A 65 -1.55 5.25 -1.49
N LEU A 66 -1.05 4.78 -2.64
CA LEU A 66 -1.61 5.01 -3.97
C LEU A 66 -2.41 3.79 -4.45
N GLY A 67 -3.24 3.99 -5.48
CA GLY A 67 -4.05 2.91 -6.05
C GLY A 67 -3.21 1.92 -6.86
N SER A 68 -3.35 0.62 -6.58
CA SER A 68 -2.64 -0.44 -7.31
C SER A 68 -2.99 -0.52 -8.79
N ALA A 69 -4.22 -0.19 -9.18
CA ALA A 69 -4.67 -0.41 -10.56
C ALA A 69 -3.89 0.41 -11.60
N THR A 70 -3.49 1.64 -11.25
CA THR A 70 -2.87 2.59 -12.20
C THR A 70 -1.67 3.31 -11.63
N ASP A 71 -1.75 3.77 -10.38
CA ASP A 71 -0.78 4.71 -9.83
C ASP A 71 0.52 4.00 -9.41
N ILE A 72 0.43 2.92 -8.62
CA ILE A 72 1.63 2.21 -8.11
C ILE A 72 2.56 1.71 -9.24
N PRO A 73 2.07 0.97 -10.27
CA PRO A 73 2.94 0.43 -11.31
C PRO A 73 3.77 1.49 -12.06
N LEU A 74 3.24 2.72 -12.15
CA LEU A 74 3.86 3.82 -12.88
C LEU A 74 4.73 4.70 -11.99
N LEU A 75 4.24 5.02 -10.79
CA LEU A 75 4.81 6.08 -9.95
C LEU A 75 5.76 5.53 -8.87
N ALA A 76 5.49 4.35 -8.31
CA ALA A 76 6.29 3.83 -7.20
C ALA A 76 7.79 3.69 -7.52
N PRO A 77 8.21 3.19 -8.71
CA PRO A 77 9.63 3.14 -9.07
C PRO A 77 10.27 4.53 -9.14
N GLN A 78 9.51 5.56 -9.53
CA GLN A 78 10.00 6.94 -9.58
C GLN A 78 10.20 7.52 -8.18
N TYR A 79 9.46 7.05 -7.18
CA TYR A 79 9.62 7.52 -5.80
C TYR A 79 10.68 6.76 -5.02
N ALA A 80 10.94 5.50 -5.39
CA ALA A 80 12.00 4.68 -4.80
C ALA A 80 13.41 5.24 -5.03
N GLN A 81 13.58 6.18 -5.98
CA GLN A 81 14.86 6.86 -6.19
C GLN A 81 15.12 7.98 -5.16
N PHE A 82 14.10 8.43 -4.41
CA PHE A 82 14.21 9.58 -3.51
C PHE A 82 14.39 9.20 -2.04
N ALA A 83 13.77 8.11 -1.58
CA ALA A 83 13.89 7.60 -0.23
C ALA A 83 13.54 6.11 -0.19
N ASN A 84 13.66 5.48 0.99
CA ASN A 84 13.10 4.15 1.20
C ASN A 84 11.58 4.19 1.00
N THR A 85 10.99 3.12 0.50
CA THR A 85 9.56 3.07 0.20
C THR A 85 8.89 1.84 0.81
N VAL A 86 7.63 2.01 1.23
CA VAL A 86 6.72 0.91 1.57
C VAL A 86 5.44 1.06 0.76
N ASP A 87 5.02 0.01 0.06
CA ASP A 87 3.75 -0.04 -0.68
C ASP A 87 2.90 -1.26 -0.33
N THR A 88 1.62 -1.20 -0.71
CA THR A 88 0.65 -2.30 -0.54
C THR A 88 0.17 -2.82 -1.89
N TYR A 89 1.05 -2.93 -2.89
CA TYR A 89 0.68 -3.37 -4.23
C TYR A 89 0.07 -4.78 -4.22
N ASP A 90 -1.17 -4.91 -4.70
CA ASP A 90 -2.02 -6.11 -4.51
C ASP A 90 -2.36 -6.87 -5.79
N ASN A 91 -1.83 -6.48 -6.94
CA ASN A 91 -2.00 -7.27 -8.17
C ASN A 91 -1.04 -8.47 -8.16
N HIS A 92 -1.47 -9.59 -7.54
CA HIS A 92 -0.69 -10.82 -7.40
C HIS A 92 -0.03 -11.32 -8.71
N ARG A 93 -0.68 -11.12 -9.86
CA ARG A 93 -0.16 -11.55 -11.16
C ARG A 93 1.03 -10.71 -11.65
N ASP A 94 1.19 -9.49 -11.14
CA ASP A 94 2.21 -8.52 -11.58
C ASP A 94 3.28 -8.24 -10.50
N VAL A 95 3.17 -8.84 -9.31
CA VAL A 95 4.13 -8.62 -8.20
C VAL A 95 5.58 -8.87 -8.63
N ALA A 96 5.84 -9.88 -9.46
CA ALA A 96 7.20 -10.18 -9.93
C ALA A 96 7.79 -9.03 -10.76
N ARG A 97 7.01 -8.46 -11.69
CA ARG A 97 7.43 -7.33 -12.51
C ARG A 97 7.56 -6.06 -11.66
N HIS A 98 6.60 -5.80 -10.77
CA HIS A 98 6.64 -4.67 -9.83
C HIS A 98 7.90 -4.72 -8.97
N ARG A 99 8.21 -5.87 -8.36
CA ARG A 99 9.44 -6.08 -7.59
C ARG A 99 10.69 -5.78 -8.40
N GLN A 100 10.78 -6.25 -9.65
CA GLN A 100 11.95 -5.98 -10.50
C GLN A 100 12.14 -4.49 -10.78
N ALA A 101 11.05 -3.77 -11.09
CA ALA A 101 11.09 -2.33 -11.33
C ALA A 101 11.50 -1.55 -10.06
N MET A 102 10.94 -1.91 -8.91
CA MET A 102 11.29 -1.29 -7.62
C MET A 102 12.73 -1.60 -7.20
N ASP A 103 13.19 -2.84 -7.38
CA ASP A 103 14.56 -3.26 -7.06
C ASP A 103 15.60 -2.48 -7.89
N ALA A 104 15.37 -2.31 -9.19
CA ALA A 104 16.26 -1.56 -10.06
C ALA A 104 16.36 -0.08 -9.64
N ALA A 105 15.22 0.58 -9.38
CA ALA A 105 15.20 1.97 -8.98
C ALA A 105 15.81 2.20 -7.59
N ALA A 106 15.44 1.38 -6.59
CA ALA A 106 15.91 1.50 -5.23
C ALA A 106 17.43 1.27 -5.14
N LYS A 107 17.95 0.22 -5.79
CA LYS A 107 19.40 -0.06 -5.80
C LYS A 107 20.21 1.04 -6.45
N ALA A 108 19.74 1.61 -7.56
CA ALA A 108 20.42 2.71 -8.24
C ALA A 108 20.58 3.94 -7.33
N ALA A 109 19.64 4.17 -6.42
CA ALA A 109 19.65 5.28 -5.48
C ALA A 109 20.21 4.92 -4.08
N GLY A 110 20.55 3.65 -3.82
CA GLY A 110 20.99 3.19 -2.50
C GLY A 110 19.87 3.09 -1.45
N ASN A 111 18.62 2.98 -1.88
CA ASN A 111 17.44 2.88 -1.02
C ASN A 111 16.93 1.44 -0.89
N VAL A 112 16.01 1.22 0.04
CA VAL A 112 15.25 -0.01 0.23
C VAL A 112 13.80 0.20 -0.17
N ALA A 113 13.27 -0.69 -1.03
CA ALA A 113 11.86 -0.74 -1.38
C ALA A 113 11.20 -2.02 -0.85
N LEU A 114 10.27 -1.86 0.09
CA LEU A 114 9.44 -2.95 0.61
C LEU A 114 8.08 -2.96 -0.10
N VAL A 115 7.89 -3.93 -0.99
CA VAL A 115 6.73 -4.00 -1.88
C VAL A 115 5.67 -4.98 -1.38
N SER A 116 4.42 -4.78 -1.79
CA SER A 116 3.32 -5.72 -1.57
C SER A 116 3.11 -6.10 -0.10
N THR A 117 3.24 -5.12 0.78
CA THR A 117 2.90 -5.27 2.20
C THR A 117 1.39 -5.20 2.43
N GLY A 118 0.94 -5.60 3.61
CA GLY A 118 -0.47 -5.62 3.98
C GLY A 118 -0.87 -6.95 4.58
N TRP A 119 -2.15 -7.30 4.41
CA TRP A 119 -2.70 -8.56 4.92
C TRP A 119 -2.76 -9.63 3.82
N ASP A 120 -3.20 -9.32 2.60
CA ASP A 120 -3.05 -10.17 1.42
C ASP A 120 -2.95 -9.32 0.13
N PRO A 121 -1.76 -9.19 -0.49
CA PRO A 121 -0.49 -9.80 -0.10
C PRO A 121 0.04 -9.27 1.25
N GLY A 122 0.93 -10.04 1.87
CA GLY A 122 1.55 -9.71 3.15
C GLY A 122 1.38 -10.83 4.16
N MET A 123 0.62 -10.61 5.24
CA MET A 123 0.45 -11.59 6.32
C MET A 123 -0.01 -12.98 5.83
N PHE A 124 -0.97 -13.05 4.91
CA PHE A 124 -1.41 -14.30 4.29
C PHE A 124 -0.31 -14.93 3.44
N SER A 125 0.44 -14.13 2.67
CA SER A 125 1.56 -14.63 1.86
C SER A 125 2.65 -15.26 2.74
N LEU A 126 2.96 -14.63 3.87
CA LEU A 126 3.89 -15.17 4.86
C LEU A 126 3.37 -16.50 5.41
N ASN A 127 2.12 -16.53 5.89
CA ASN A 127 1.51 -17.75 6.43
C ASN A 127 1.50 -18.89 5.39
N ARG A 128 1.15 -18.60 4.14
CA ARG A 128 1.15 -19.57 3.05
C ARG A 128 2.52 -20.20 2.83
N THR A 129 3.55 -19.36 2.75
CA THR A 129 4.95 -19.77 2.56
C THR A 129 5.46 -20.59 3.74
N LEU A 130 5.19 -20.14 4.97
CA LEU A 130 5.58 -20.83 6.19
C LEU A 130 4.92 -22.22 6.30
N ALA A 131 3.62 -22.30 6.07
CA ALA A 131 2.87 -23.55 6.16
C ALA A 131 3.33 -24.58 5.12
N GLU A 132 3.57 -24.18 3.87
CA GLU A 132 4.08 -25.07 2.82
C GLU A 132 5.49 -25.60 3.14
N ALA A 133 6.37 -24.75 3.70
CA ALA A 133 7.72 -25.15 4.09
C ALA A 133 7.73 -26.17 5.25
N VAL A 134 6.79 -26.06 6.19
CA VAL A 134 6.68 -26.96 7.36
C VAL A 134 5.92 -28.24 7.01
N LEU A 135 4.87 -28.14 6.19
CA LEU A 135 4.00 -29.25 5.79
C LEU A 135 4.07 -29.48 4.27
N PRO A 136 5.17 -30.08 3.78
CA PRO A 136 5.33 -30.32 2.35
C PRO A 136 4.22 -31.23 1.82
N ASN A 137 3.71 -30.91 0.63
CA ASN A 137 2.60 -31.61 -0.05
C ASN A 137 1.21 -31.49 0.61
N ALA A 138 1.04 -30.62 1.61
CA ALA A 138 -0.29 -30.31 2.12
C ALA A 138 -1.12 -29.53 1.09
N GLN A 139 -2.44 -29.71 1.13
CA GLN A 139 -3.36 -28.83 0.40
C GLN A 139 -3.53 -27.53 1.16
N GLN A 140 -3.52 -26.40 0.45
CA GLN A 140 -3.64 -25.08 1.04
C GLN A 140 -4.74 -24.28 0.36
N HIS A 141 -5.62 -23.68 1.16
CA HIS A 141 -6.70 -22.82 0.72
C HIS A 141 -6.68 -21.52 1.53
N SER A 142 -6.94 -20.39 0.87
CA SER A 142 -7.13 -19.09 1.53
C SER A 142 -8.55 -18.61 1.26
N PHE A 143 -9.21 -18.17 2.31
CA PHE A 143 -10.56 -17.63 2.24
C PHE A 143 -10.53 -16.16 2.61
N TRP A 144 -11.32 -15.36 1.89
CA TRP A 144 -11.46 -13.92 2.13
C TRP A 144 -12.81 -13.59 2.74
N GLY A 145 -12.79 -12.66 3.69
CA GLY A 145 -13.97 -12.14 4.36
C GLY A 145 -14.26 -12.80 5.73
N PRO A 146 -15.39 -12.44 6.36
CA PRO A 146 -16.40 -11.49 5.89
C PRO A 146 -15.86 -10.08 5.66
N GLY A 147 -16.08 -9.50 4.47
CA GLY A 147 -15.52 -8.18 4.17
C GLY A 147 -16.07 -7.51 2.91
N LEU A 148 -16.07 -6.18 2.88
CA LEU A 148 -16.48 -5.38 1.73
C LEU A 148 -15.43 -5.50 0.62
N SER A 149 -15.84 -5.88 -0.59
CA SER A 149 -14.95 -5.84 -1.77
C SER A 149 -15.16 -4.55 -2.54
N GLN A 150 -14.15 -3.68 -2.52
CA GLN A 150 -14.25 -2.37 -3.17
C GLN A 150 -14.41 -2.52 -4.69
N GLY A 151 -13.62 -3.38 -5.33
CA GLY A 151 -13.70 -3.62 -6.77
C GLY A 151 -15.06 -4.15 -7.24
N HIS A 152 -15.65 -5.11 -6.51
CA HIS A 152 -17.00 -5.58 -6.82
C HIS A 152 -18.07 -4.52 -6.51
N SER A 153 -17.91 -3.75 -5.44
CA SER A 153 -18.80 -2.62 -5.11
C SER A 153 -18.78 -1.53 -6.20
N ASP A 154 -17.60 -1.25 -6.77
CA ASP A 154 -17.44 -0.34 -7.91
C ASP A 154 -18.08 -0.93 -9.19
N ALA A 155 -17.95 -2.23 -9.42
CA ALA A 155 -18.59 -2.90 -10.55
C ALA A 155 -20.12 -2.83 -10.48
N VAL A 156 -20.71 -3.07 -9.29
CA VAL A 156 -22.15 -2.92 -9.06
C VAL A 156 -22.62 -1.49 -9.34
N ARG A 157 -21.86 -0.47 -8.89
CA ARG A 157 -22.21 0.94 -9.12
C ARG A 157 -22.09 1.40 -10.57
N ARG A 158 -21.41 0.65 -11.44
CA ARG A 158 -21.34 0.94 -12.89
C ARG A 158 -22.56 0.43 -13.67
N VAL A 159 -23.42 -0.38 -13.06
CA VAL A 159 -24.65 -0.85 -13.70
C VAL A 159 -25.64 0.30 -13.84
N ALA A 160 -26.17 0.50 -15.05
CA ALA A 160 -27.14 1.57 -15.34
C ALA A 160 -28.35 1.48 -14.38
N GLY A 161 -28.70 2.59 -13.75
CA GLY A 161 -29.79 2.68 -12.76
C GLY A 161 -29.36 2.44 -11.31
N VAL A 162 -28.14 1.97 -11.04
CA VAL A 162 -27.65 1.79 -9.66
C VAL A 162 -27.14 3.12 -9.09
N LYS A 163 -27.86 3.67 -8.12
CA LYS A 163 -27.47 4.92 -7.43
C LYS A 163 -26.39 4.71 -6.35
N LYS A 164 -26.48 3.61 -5.60
CA LYS A 164 -25.52 3.19 -4.55
C LYS A 164 -25.51 1.67 -4.48
N GLY A 165 -24.35 1.08 -4.18
CA GLY A 165 -24.20 -0.37 -4.04
C GLY A 165 -22.90 -0.73 -3.33
N VAL A 166 -22.97 -1.76 -2.49
CA VAL A 166 -21.81 -2.37 -1.82
C VAL A 166 -21.92 -3.88 -1.98
N GLN A 167 -20.79 -4.57 -2.04
CA GLN A 167 -20.69 -6.02 -2.11
C GLN A 167 -19.81 -6.53 -0.97
N TYR A 168 -20.26 -7.61 -0.32
CA TYR A 168 -19.51 -8.34 0.70
C TYR A 168 -19.12 -9.71 0.18
N THR A 169 -17.85 -10.05 0.33
CA THR A 169 -17.33 -11.40 0.13
C THR A 169 -17.41 -12.14 1.46
N LEU A 170 -18.06 -13.30 1.45
CA LEU A 170 -18.27 -14.15 2.60
C LEU A 170 -17.73 -15.55 2.27
N PRO A 171 -16.87 -16.13 3.11
CA PRO A 171 -16.50 -17.53 2.94
C PRO A 171 -17.73 -18.42 3.15
N SER A 172 -17.82 -19.51 2.39
CA SER A 172 -18.85 -20.51 2.62
C SER A 172 -18.47 -21.36 3.82
N GLU A 173 -19.32 -21.40 4.85
CA GLU A 173 -19.09 -22.23 6.06
C GLU A 173 -18.87 -23.71 5.73
N ALA A 174 -19.51 -24.23 4.68
CA ALA A 174 -19.33 -25.63 4.28
C ALA A 174 -17.99 -25.91 3.58
N ALA A 175 -17.24 -24.86 3.22
CA ALA A 175 -15.93 -24.96 2.58
C ALA A 175 -14.76 -24.69 3.54
N LEU A 176 -15.04 -24.23 4.77
CA LEU A 176 -14.06 -24.04 5.86
C LEU A 176 -13.76 -25.37 6.55
#